data_AF-A0A5R2MS86-F1
#
_entry.id   AF-A0A5R2MS86-F1
#
_cell.length_a   1.000
_cell.length_b   1.000
_cell.length_c   1.000
_cell.angle_alpha   90.00
_cell.angle_beta   90.00
_cell.angle_gamma   90.00
#
_symmetry.space_group_name_H-M   'P 1'
#
loop_
_entity.id
_entity.type
_entity.pdbx_description
1 polymer ?
#
loop_
_entity_poly.entity_id
_entity_poly.type
_entity_poly.pdbx_seq_one_letter_code
_entity_poly.pdbx_strand_id
1 'polypeptide(L)'
;NTISIDHSIEQTRMRTAQLMRRDIRPDGIISSAAAATLAIVAGIEDAGFKLGRDVDVVSKQSSDLLHLFRHELLVVNEDFRLAGSELARSVLG
;
A
#
# COMPACT_ATOMS: atom_id res chain seq x y z
N ASN A 1 -5.99 -0.94 18.04
CA ASN A 1 -6.85 -1.40 16.92
C ASN A 1 -5.94 -1.58 15.71
N THR A 2 -5.30 -2.74 15.58
CA THR A 2 -4.16 -2.97 14.68
C THR A 2 -4.63 -3.61 13.38
N ILE A 3 -4.20 -3.07 12.23
CA ILE A 3 -4.38 -3.69 10.91
C ILE A 3 -3.07 -4.39 10.53
N SER A 4 -3.19 -5.60 9.97
CA SER A 4 -2.09 -6.41 9.40
C SER A 4 -2.44 -6.81 7.97
N ILE A 5 -1.43 -7.20 7.19
CA ILE A 5 -1.59 -7.75 5.83
C ILE A 5 -2.41 -9.04 5.77
N ASP A 6 -2.65 -9.68 6.92
CA ASP A 6 -3.50 -10.88 7.04
C ASP A 6 -5.00 -10.55 7.03
N HIS A 7 -5.37 -9.27 7.12
CA HIS A 7 -6.76 -8.85 6.98
C HIS A 7 -7.18 -8.87 5.53
N SER A 8 -8.46 -9.10 5.29
CA SER A 8 -8.99 -9.03 3.93
C SER A 8 -8.85 -7.61 3.35
N ILE A 9 -8.83 -7.52 2.02
CA ILE A 9 -8.85 -6.25 1.29
C ILE A 9 -10.03 -5.39 1.77
N GLU A 10 -11.21 -5.99 1.91
CA GLU A 10 -12.41 -5.28 2.36
C GLU A 10 -12.29 -4.76 3.80
N GLN A 11 -11.76 -5.57 4.72
CA GLN A 11 -11.54 -5.13 6.10
C GLN A 11 -10.55 -3.96 6.16
N THR A 12 -9.48 -4.02 5.35
CA THR A 12 -8.48 -2.95 5.25
C THR A 12 -9.08 -1.67 4.71
N ARG A 13 -9.89 -1.76 3.63
CA ARG A 13 -10.63 -0.65 3.04
C ARG A 13 -11.55 0.01 4.06
N MET A 14 -12.44 -0.77 4.68
CA MET A 14 -13.42 -0.26 5.64
C MET A 14 -12.78 0.42 6.84
N ARG A 15 -11.72 -0.17 7.40
CA ARG A 15 -11.00 0.44 8.51
C ARG A 15 -10.23 1.69 8.10
N THR A 16 -9.70 1.73 6.88
CA THR A 16 -9.06 2.95 6.34
C THR A 16 -10.09 4.07 6.21
N ALA A 17 -11.27 3.79 5.65
CA ALA A 17 -12.34 4.80 5.56
C ALA A 17 -12.75 5.33 6.95
N GLN A 18 -12.85 4.46 7.95
CA GLN A 18 -13.11 4.86 9.34
C GLN A 18 -11.98 5.72 9.91
N LEU A 19 -10.72 5.36 9.67
CA LEU A 19 -9.55 6.13 10.10
C LEU A 19 -9.56 7.54 9.50
N MET A 20 -9.88 7.66 8.21
CA MET A 20 -9.87 8.91 7.48
C MET A 20 -10.99 9.88 7.89
N ARG A 21 -12.09 9.37 8.45
CA ARG A 21 -13.23 10.18 8.94
C ARG A 21 -13.03 10.74 10.36
N ARG A 22 -11.90 10.45 11.02
CA ARG A 22 -11.59 10.99 12.35
C ARG A 22 -11.22 12.48 12.25
N ASP A 23 -11.51 13.24 13.30
CA ASP A 23 -11.10 14.66 13.41
C ASP A 23 -9.58 14.83 13.22
N ILE A 24 -8.81 13.93 13.83
CA ILE A 24 -7.36 13.82 13.63
C ILE A 24 -7.09 12.58 12.76
N ARG A 25 -7.02 12.82 11.45
CA ARG A 25 -6.70 11.82 10.42
C ARG A 25 -5.24 11.94 9.97
N PRO A 26 -4.62 10.88 9.45
CA PRO A 26 -3.32 11.00 8.79
C PRO A 26 -3.43 11.76 7.45
N ASP A 27 -2.35 12.43 7.09
CA ASP A 27 -2.06 13.03 5.78
C ASP A 27 -1.09 12.18 4.94
N GLY A 28 -0.47 11.16 5.56
CA GLY A 28 0.42 10.21 4.89
C GLY A 28 0.23 8.78 5.39
N ILE A 29 0.33 7.81 4.48
CA ILE A 29 0.30 6.37 4.81
C ILE A 29 1.45 5.64 4.11
N ILE A 30 2.12 4.75 4.84
CA ILE A 30 3.15 3.84 4.28
C ILE A 30 2.60 2.42 4.31
N SER A 31 2.66 1.73 3.16
CA SER A 31 2.22 0.35 3.01
C SER A 31 3.31 -0.52 2.40
N SER A 32 3.55 -1.69 2.97
CA SER A 32 4.55 -2.66 2.46
C SER A 32 3.95 -3.70 1.52
N ALA A 33 2.65 -3.67 1.26
CA ALA A 33 1.95 -4.67 0.45
C ALA A 33 1.06 -4.01 -0.62
N ALA A 34 1.25 -4.40 -1.88
CA ALA A 34 0.54 -3.83 -3.02
C ALA A 34 -0.99 -3.97 -2.90
N ALA A 35 -1.49 -5.17 -2.56
CA ALA A 35 -2.94 -5.40 -2.41
C ALA A 35 -3.56 -4.55 -1.28
N ALA A 36 -2.89 -4.47 -0.13
CA ALA A 36 -3.32 -3.62 0.98
C ALA A 36 -3.29 -2.13 0.60
N THR A 37 -2.33 -1.71 -0.23
CA THR A 37 -2.24 -0.34 -0.75
C THR A 37 -3.48 0.03 -1.55
N LEU A 38 -3.93 -0.85 -2.45
CA LEU A 38 -5.15 -0.60 -3.22
C LEU A 38 -6.39 -0.50 -2.31
N ALA A 39 -6.47 -1.33 -1.27
CA ALA A 39 -7.53 -1.24 -0.26
C ALA A 39 -7.50 0.08 0.51
N ILE A 40 -6.30 0.53 0.91
CA ILE A 40 -6.08 1.81 1.58
C ILE A 40 -6.55 2.96 0.71
N VAL A 41 -6.14 2.99 -0.57
CA VAL A 41 -6.57 4.04 -1.50
C VAL A 41 -8.09 4.06 -1.65
N ALA A 42 -8.72 2.90 -1.83
CA ALA A 42 -10.17 2.81 -1.91
C ALA A 42 -10.86 3.33 -0.62
N GLY A 43 -10.28 3.06 0.55
CA GLY A 43 -10.80 3.58 1.82
C GLY A 43 -10.62 5.09 2.00
N ILE A 44 -9.54 5.66 1.47
CA ILE A 44 -9.32 7.12 1.39
C ILE A 44 -10.41 7.75 0.52
N GLU A 45 -10.63 7.20 -0.67
CA GLU A 45 -11.66 7.66 -1.61
C GLU A 45 -13.07 7.54 -1.02
N ASP A 46 -13.38 6.46 -0.30
CA ASP A 46 -14.65 6.26 0.42
C ASP A 46 -14.91 7.29 1.54
N ALA A 47 -13.85 7.88 2.07
CA ALA A 47 -13.94 8.96 3.04
C ALA A 47 -14.04 10.34 2.36
N GLY A 48 -14.04 10.40 1.03
CA GLY A 48 -14.19 11.62 0.24
C GLY A 48 -12.88 12.38 0.00
N PHE A 49 -11.73 11.78 0.31
CA PHE A 49 -10.42 12.40 0.14
C PHE A 49 -9.76 11.96 -1.17
N LYS A 50 -8.91 12.84 -1.71
CA LYS A 50 -8.15 12.61 -2.94
C LYS A 50 -6.70 12.27 -2.63
N LEU A 51 -6.25 11.14 -3.17
CA LEU A 51 -4.83 10.74 -3.17
C LEU A 51 -3.97 11.79 -3.89
N GLY A 52 -2.80 12.11 -3.37
CA GLY A 52 -1.86 13.10 -3.91
C GLY A 52 -2.28 14.56 -3.72
N ARG A 53 -3.42 14.81 -3.06
CA ARG A 53 -3.89 16.16 -2.71
C ARG A 53 -4.22 16.30 -1.24
N ASP A 54 -5.07 15.42 -0.73
CA ASP A 54 -5.55 15.46 0.65
C ASP A 54 -4.83 14.43 1.53
N VAL A 55 -4.19 13.41 0.92
CA VAL A 55 -3.38 12.35 1.54
C VAL A 55 -2.36 11.81 0.54
N ASP A 56 -1.13 11.56 0.98
CA ASP A 56 -0.11 10.83 0.22
C ASP A 56 0.00 9.36 0.67
N VAL A 57 0.27 8.46 -0.27
CA VAL A 57 0.51 7.04 0.04
C VAL A 57 1.80 6.57 -0.59
N VAL A 58 2.69 6.05 0.24
CA VAL A 58 3.92 5.37 -0.17
C VAL A 58 3.71 3.86 -0.12
N SER A 59 4.10 3.16 -1.17
CA SER A 59 3.96 1.71 -1.26
C SER A 59 5.23 1.02 -1.72
N LYS A 60 5.46 -0.19 -1.20
CA LYS A 60 6.40 -1.15 -1.80
C LYS A 60 5.67 -2.00 -2.84
N GLN A 61 6.26 -2.18 -4.03
CA GLN A 61 5.77 -3.13 -5.02
C GLN A 61 6.87 -4.05 -5.53
N SER A 62 6.51 -5.29 -5.86
CA SER A 62 7.40 -6.28 -6.48
C SER A 62 7.12 -6.48 -7.97
N SER A 63 6.14 -5.76 -8.50
CA SER A 63 5.76 -5.72 -9.92
C SER A 63 5.18 -4.34 -10.24
N ASP A 64 5.40 -3.84 -11.45
CA ASP A 64 5.00 -2.48 -11.89
C ASP A 64 3.48 -2.37 -12.15
N LEU A 65 2.66 -2.66 -11.14
CA LEU A 65 1.21 -2.68 -11.24
C LEU A 65 0.54 -1.47 -10.60
N LEU A 66 1.11 -0.92 -9.52
CA LEU A 66 0.40 0.09 -8.71
C LEU A 66 0.11 1.36 -9.50
N HIS A 67 1.06 1.82 -10.31
CA HIS A 67 0.89 3.01 -11.16
C HIS A 67 -0.11 2.81 -12.30
N LEU A 68 -0.43 1.56 -12.68
CA LEU A 68 -1.51 1.31 -13.64
C LEU A 68 -2.89 1.58 -13.03
N PHE A 69 -3.03 1.46 -11.70
CA PHE A 69 -4.28 1.71 -11.00
C PHE A 69 -4.40 3.16 -10.53
N ARG A 70 -3.32 3.71 -9.98
CA ARG A 70 -3.28 5.07 -9.41
C ARG A 70 -1.89 5.67 -9.61
N HIS A 71 -1.82 6.70 -10.44
CA HIS A 71 -0.57 7.32 -10.83
C HIS A 71 0.06 8.14 -9.68
N GLU A 72 -0.77 8.64 -8.77
CA GLU A 72 -0.38 9.47 -7.63
C GLU A 72 0.32 8.70 -6.51
N LEU A 73 0.41 7.37 -6.60
CA LEU A 73 1.13 6.56 -5.62
C LEU A 73 2.63 6.84 -5.68
N LEU A 74 3.24 7.03 -4.50
CA LEU A 74 4.69 7.04 -4.36
C LEU A 74 5.16 5.61 -4.19
N VAL A 75 6.02 5.10 -5.08
CA VAL A 75 6.34 3.67 -5.10
C VAL A 75 7.82 3.39 -4.98
N VAL A 76 8.16 2.42 -4.12
CA VAL A 76 9.48 1.82 -3.97
C VAL A 76 9.44 0.43 -4.56
N ASN A 77 10.34 0.15 -5.51
CA ASN A 77 10.41 -1.15 -6.18
C ASN A 77 11.26 -2.14 -5.38
N GLU A 78 10.74 -3.35 -5.23
CA GLU A 78 11.42 -4.50 -4.65
C GLU A 78 11.69 -5.53 -5.75
N ASP A 79 12.97 -5.81 -5.98
CA ASP A 79 13.36 -6.77 -7.01
C ASP A 79 13.40 -8.20 -6.45
N PHE A 80 12.29 -8.93 -6.63
CA PHE A 80 12.23 -10.36 -6.28
C PHE A 80 13.10 -11.25 -7.14
N ARG A 81 13.44 -10.84 -8.37
CA ARG A 81 14.33 -11.62 -9.24
C ARG A 81 15.77 -11.56 -8.72
N LEU A 82 16.20 -10.36 -8.34
CA LEU A 82 17.48 -10.17 -7.66
C LEU A 82 17.50 -10.95 -6.35
N ALA A 83 16.48 -10.77 -5.48
CA ALA A 83 16.41 -11.49 -4.21
C ALA A 83 16.49 -13.02 -4.40
N GLY A 84 15.76 -13.58 -5.36
CA GLY A 84 15.82 -15.02 -5.67
C GLY A 84 17.20 -15.47 -6.17
N SER A 85 17.86 -14.66 -6.99
CA SER A 85 19.21 -14.96 -7.52
C SER A 85 20.28 -14.92 -6.42
N GLU A 86 20.21 -13.92 -5.55
CA GLU A 86 21.08 -13.78 -4.37
C GLU A 86 20.92 -14.96 -3.41
N LEU A 87 19.68 -15.38 -3.15
CA LEU A 87 19.39 -16.55 -2.33
C LEU A 87 19.92 -17.84 -2.96
N ALA A 88 19.71 -18.04 -4.26
CA ALA A 88 20.22 -19.21 -4.97
C ALA A 88 21.76 -19.29 -4.92
N ARG A 89 22.45 -18.17 -5.16
CA ARG A 89 23.92 -18.09 -5.04
C ARG A 89 24.38 -18.39 -3.62
N SER A 90 23.73 -17.80 -2.62
CA SER A 90 24.11 -17.99 -1.22
C SER A 90 23.97 -19.44 -0.75
N VAL A 91 23.04 -20.21 -1.32
CA VAL A 91 22.81 -21.62 -0.97
C VAL A 91 23.64 -22.59 -1.81
N LEU A 92 23.88 -22.28 -3.09
CA LEU A 92 24.58 -23.18 -4.03
C LEU A 92 26.09 -22.94 -4.15
N GLY A 93 26.58 -21.74 -3.84
CA GLY A 93 27.97 -21.30 -4.05
C GLY A 93 28.14 -20.48 -5.32
#